data_AF-A0A9D6UY61-F1
#
_entry.id   AF-A0A9D6UY61-F1
#
_cell.length_a   1.000
_cell.length_b   1.000
_cell.length_c   1.000
_cell.angle_alpha   90.00
_cell.angle_beta   90.00
_cell.angle_gamma   90.00
#
_symmetry.space_group_name_H-M   'P 1'
#
loop_
_entity.id
_entity.type
_entity.pdbx_description
1 polymer ?
#
loop_
_entity_poly.entity_id
_entity_poly.type
_entity_poly.pdbx_seq_one_letter_code
_entity_poly.pdbx_strand_id
1 'polypeptide(L)'
;MPAETVFQPKPRLAAEMLTALSQEDVLPFKYVLADSLYGVSPEFIAAVEALPGKTYFVSVPKDTQCWLKRPMTITKEYRWGGKKRRKRVLVAPETKPLTVEDLARNTNDYFWYRRK
;
A
#
# COMPACT_ATOMS: atom_id res chain seq x y z
N MET A 1 -25.78 -9.59 19.01
CA MET A 1 -24.37 -9.88 18.67
C MET A 1 -23.80 -10.78 19.76
N PRO A 2 -22.97 -11.79 19.44
CA PRO A 2 -22.27 -12.58 20.46
C PRO A 2 -21.46 -11.65 21.37
N ALA A 3 -21.39 -11.97 22.66
CA ALA A 3 -20.76 -11.09 23.66
C ALA A 3 -19.26 -10.85 23.41
N GLU A 4 -18.61 -11.73 22.66
CA GLU A 4 -17.17 -11.71 22.39
C GLU A 4 -16.80 -11.12 21.02
N THR A 5 -17.78 -10.66 20.23
CA THR A 5 -17.50 -10.08 18.91
C THR A 5 -17.00 -8.65 19.04
N VAL A 6 -15.70 -8.45 18.79
CA VAL A 6 -15.06 -7.13 18.75
C VAL A 6 -15.13 -6.57 17.32
N PHE A 7 -15.46 -5.28 17.20
CA PHE A 7 -15.42 -4.60 15.90
C PHE A 7 -13.99 -4.58 15.36
N GLN A 8 -13.84 -5.00 14.10
CA GLN A 8 -12.59 -4.88 13.37
C GLN A 8 -12.81 -4.10 12.05
N PRO A 9 -11.89 -3.19 11.68
CA PRO A 9 -11.90 -2.59 10.36
C PRO A 9 -11.79 -3.65 9.27
N LYS A 10 -12.55 -3.48 8.18
CA LYS A 10 -12.55 -4.43 7.05
C LYS A 10 -11.14 -4.77 6.53
N PRO A 11 -10.21 -3.81 6.32
CA PRO A 11 -8.87 -4.13 5.83
C PRO A 11 -8.06 -5.00 6.79
N ARG A 12 -8.23 -4.81 8.09
CA ARG A 12 -7.56 -5.60 9.12
C ARG A 12 -8.08 -7.03 9.14
N LEU A 13 -9.41 -7.19 9.19
CA LEU A 13 -10.03 -8.51 9.13
C LEU A 13 -9.62 -9.25 7.84
N ALA A 14 -9.58 -8.57 6.70
CA ALA A 14 -9.14 -9.17 5.44
C ALA A 14 -7.66 -9.61 5.46
N ALA A 15 -6.77 -8.84 6.11
CA ALA A 15 -5.36 -9.21 6.30
C ALA A 15 -5.20 -10.45 7.19
N GLU A 16 -5.98 -10.53 8.27
CA GLU A 16 -6.02 -11.69 9.18
C GLU A 16 -6.51 -12.94 8.42
N MET A 17 -7.62 -12.81 7.67
CA MET A 17 -8.17 -13.91 6.85
C MET A 17 -7.20 -14.37 5.76
N LEU A 18 -6.56 -13.44 5.06
CA LEU A 18 -5.60 -13.77 4.00
C LEU A 18 -4.37 -14.51 4.56
N THR A 19 -3.89 -14.09 5.74
CA THR A 19 -2.77 -14.72 6.42
C THR A 19 -3.15 -16.15 6.82
N ALA A 20 -4.34 -16.35 7.41
CA ALA A 20 -4.84 -17.67 7.78
C ALA A 20 -4.96 -18.59 6.55
N LEU A 21 -5.58 -18.12 5.46
CA LEU A 21 -5.71 -18.88 4.21
C LEU A 21 -4.33 -19.29 3.64
N SER A 22 -3.34 -18.41 3.71
CA SER A 22 -1.99 -18.74 3.26
C SER A 22 -1.25 -19.71 4.18
N GLN A 23 -1.58 -19.76 5.46
CA GLN A 23 -0.99 -20.70 6.42
C GLN A 23 -1.63 -22.09 6.36
N GLU A 24 -2.94 -22.14 6.10
CA GLU A 24 -3.67 -23.40 5.92
C GLU A 24 -3.20 -24.15 4.66
N ASP A 25 -2.79 -23.43 3.62
CA ASP A 25 -2.23 -23.95 2.36
C ASP A 25 -3.12 -25.01 1.65
N VAL A 26 -4.42 -24.99 1.95
CA VAL A 26 -5.41 -25.91 1.34
C VAL A 26 -5.80 -25.47 -0.06
N LEU A 27 -5.91 -24.16 -0.30
CA LEU A 27 -6.30 -23.59 -1.58
C LEU A 27 -5.10 -22.89 -2.23
N PRO A 28 -4.55 -23.41 -3.34
CA PRO A 28 -3.51 -22.71 -4.06
C PRO A 28 -4.08 -21.46 -4.73
N PHE A 29 -3.48 -20.30 -4.44
CA PHE A 29 -3.78 -19.05 -5.11
C PHE A 29 -2.49 -18.29 -5.44
N LYS A 30 -2.51 -17.53 -6.54
CA LYS A 30 -1.38 -16.71 -6.98
C LYS A 30 -1.67 -15.21 -6.90
N TYR A 31 -2.92 -14.83 -7.10
CA TYR A 31 -3.32 -13.44 -7.26
C TYR A 31 -4.24 -13.00 -6.13
N VAL A 32 -3.95 -11.83 -5.55
CA VAL A 32 -4.80 -11.15 -4.57
C VAL A 32 -5.35 -9.88 -5.21
N LEU A 33 -6.67 -9.77 -5.30
CA LEU A 33 -7.35 -8.62 -5.89
C LEU A 33 -8.14 -7.90 -4.81
N ALA A 34 -8.10 -6.57 -4.78
CA ALA A 34 -8.89 -5.81 -3.83
C ALA A 34 -9.24 -4.40 -4.34
N ASP A 35 -10.33 -3.85 -3.81
CA ASP A 35 -10.79 -2.50 -4.12
C ASP A 35 -9.96 -1.41 -3.40
N SER A 36 -10.32 -0.15 -3.62
CA SER A 36 -9.56 1.02 -3.18
C SER A 36 -9.54 1.19 -1.66
N LEU A 37 -10.49 0.60 -0.93
CA LEU A 37 -10.49 0.60 0.53
C LEU A 37 -9.25 -0.13 1.07
N TYR A 38 -8.86 -1.21 0.40
CA TYR A 38 -7.70 -2.01 0.77
C TYR A 38 -6.40 -1.41 0.21
N GLY A 39 -6.46 -0.75 -0.95
CA GLY A 39 -5.30 -0.12 -1.58
C GLY A 39 -4.69 1.03 -0.80
N VAL A 40 -5.49 1.70 0.03
CA VAL A 40 -5.03 2.76 0.94
C VAL A 40 -4.72 2.25 2.35
N SER A 41 -4.84 0.95 2.60
CA SER A 41 -4.56 0.35 3.91
C SER A 41 -3.12 -0.19 3.96
N PRO A 42 -2.18 0.48 4.68
CA PRO A 42 -0.80 0.00 4.77
C PRO A 42 -0.71 -1.38 5.44
N GLU A 43 -1.61 -1.67 6.37
CA GLU A 43 -1.68 -2.95 7.07
C GLU A 43 -2.03 -4.09 6.10
N PHE A 44 -3.02 -3.88 5.23
CA PHE A 44 -3.41 -4.88 4.25
C PHE A 44 -2.32 -5.09 3.20
N ILE A 45 -1.75 -4.01 2.65
CA ILE A 45 -0.67 -4.11 1.66
C ILE A 45 0.55 -4.84 2.25
N ALA A 46 0.95 -4.51 3.49
CA ALA A 46 2.05 -5.20 4.16
C ALA A 46 1.78 -6.70 4.36
N ALA A 47 0.53 -7.07 4.71
CA ALA A 47 0.16 -8.47 4.86
C ALA A 47 0.27 -9.24 3.54
N VAL A 48 -0.18 -8.65 2.42
CA VAL A 48 -0.07 -9.28 1.10
C VAL A 48 1.39 -9.38 0.63
N GLU A 49 2.18 -8.33 0.85
CA GLU A 49 3.62 -8.31 0.49
C GLU A 49 4.45 -9.32 1.28
N ALA A 50 4.03 -9.68 2.49
CA ALA A 50 4.68 -10.71 3.29
C ALA A 50 4.46 -12.12 2.75
N LEU A 51 3.52 -12.34 1.83
CA LEU A 51 3.22 -13.66 1.28
C LEU A 51 4.16 -14.01 0.11
N PRO A 52 5.01 -15.03 0.26
CA PRO A 52 5.95 -15.40 -0.79
C PRO A 52 5.23 -15.94 -2.03
N GLY A 53 5.69 -15.53 -3.21
CA GLY A 53 5.17 -16.02 -4.50
C GLY A 53 3.77 -15.54 -4.86
N LYS A 54 3.17 -14.64 -4.08
CA LYS A 54 1.88 -14.01 -4.39
C LYS A 54 2.08 -12.70 -5.15
N THR A 55 1.11 -12.34 -5.97
CA THR A 55 1.07 -11.06 -6.71
C THR A 55 -0.24 -10.37 -6.43
N TYR A 56 -0.22 -9.07 -6.15
CA TYR A 56 -1.44 -8.31 -5.87
C TYR A 56 -1.75 -7.28 -6.94
N PHE A 57 -3.04 -7.11 -7.21
CA PHE A 57 -3.56 -5.99 -7.98
C PHE A 57 -4.65 -5.34 -7.16
N VAL A 58 -4.32 -4.20 -6.59
CA VAL A 58 -5.23 -3.47 -5.71
C VAL A 58 -5.46 -2.10 -6.32
N SER A 59 -6.72 -1.72 -6.46
CA SER A 59 -7.05 -0.38 -6.93
C SER A 59 -6.69 0.66 -5.86
N VAL A 60 -6.38 1.88 -6.29
CA VAL A 60 -6.12 3.02 -5.38
C VAL A 60 -6.93 4.22 -5.85
N PRO A 61 -7.28 5.17 -4.95
CA PRO A 61 -7.88 6.42 -5.34
C PRO A 61 -7.01 7.16 -6.36
N LYS A 62 -7.64 7.83 -7.33
CA LYS A 62 -6.93 8.52 -8.42
C LYS A 62 -6.01 9.65 -7.93
N ASP A 63 -6.35 10.26 -6.80
CA ASP A 63 -5.60 11.33 -6.13
C ASP A 63 -4.47 10.82 -5.22
N THR A 64 -4.27 9.50 -5.16
CA THR A 64 -3.16 8.89 -4.41
C THR A 64 -1.83 9.45 -4.89
N GLN A 65 -1.01 9.94 -3.96
CA GLN A 65 0.31 10.48 -4.25
C GLN A 65 1.36 9.38 -4.38
N CYS A 66 2.13 9.41 -5.46
CA CYS A 66 3.14 8.43 -5.78
C CYS A 66 4.44 9.07 -6.28
N TRP A 67 5.54 8.33 -6.15
CA TRP A 67 6.83 8.70 -6.72
C TRP A 67 7.21 7.68 -7.79
N LEU A 68 7.51 8.15 -9.00
CA LEU A 68 7.95 7.28 -10.10
C LEU A 68 9.30 6.60 -9.83
N LYS A 69 10.14 7.24 -9.02
CA LYS A 69 11.39 6.71 -8.52
C LYS A 69 11.44 6.94 -7.02
N ARG A 70 11.95 5.97 -6.27
CA ARG A 70 12.11 6.09 -4.82
C ARG A 70 12.91 7.38 -4.50
N PRO A 71 12.33 8.34 -3.76
CA PRO A 71 13.02 9.58 -3.49
C PRO A 71 14.16 9.34 -2.48
N MET A 72 15.24 10.13 -2.60
CA MET A 72 16.32 10.09 -1.62
C MET A 72 15.86 10.70 -0.30
N THR A 73 16.14 10.01 0.80
CA THR A 73 15.78 10.44 2.15
C THR A 73 16.99 10.43 3.07
N ILE A 74 17.08 11.41 3.98
CA ILE A 74 18.06 11.44 5.07
C ILE A 74 17.34 11.40 6.42
N THR A 75 18.01 10.82 7.42
CA THR A 75 17.54 10.84 8.81
C THR A 75 18.20 12.00 9.53
N LYS A 76 17.40 13.00 9.95
CA LYS A 76 17.87 14.10 10.80
C LYS A 76 17.61 13.79 12.26
N GLU A 77 18.63 13.96 13.10
CA GLU A 77 18.47 13.97 14.55
C GLU A 77 18.22 15.41 15.03
N TYR A 78 17.27 15.59 15.95
CA TYR A 78 16.99 16.88 16.57
C TYR A 78 16.57 16.69 18.02
N ARG A 79 16.66 17.75 18.83
CA ARG A 79 16.20 17.74 20.23
C ARG A 79 14.85 18.47 20.32
N TRP A 80 13.88 17.85 20.99
CA TRP A 80 12.60 18.47 21.29
C TRP A 80 12.09 17.95 22.64
N GLY A 81 11.73 18.87 23.55
CA GLY A 81 11.31 18.52 24.91
C GLY A 81 12.36 17.71 25.68
N GLY A 82 13.65 18.04 25.52
CA GLY A 82 14.76 17.32 26.17
C GLY A 82 15.09 15.93 25.59
N LYS A 83 14.29 15.41 24.66
CA LYS A 83 14.51 14.09 24.03
C LYS A 83 15.15 14.23 22.65
N LYS A 84 16.14 13.37 22.34
CA LYS A 84 16.63 13.20 20.97
C LYS A 84 15.56 12.47 20.15
N ARG A 85 15.23 13.02 18.99
CA ARG A 85 14.26 12.47 18.04
C ARG A 85 14.92 12.32 16.68
N ARG A 86 14.45 11.33 15.92
CA ARG A 86 14.85 11.08 14.53
C ARG A 86 13.66 11.36 13.62
N LYS A 87 13.89 12.10 12.54
CA LYS A 87 12.90 12.30 11.47
C LYS A 87 13.53 11.99 10.12
N ARG A 88 12.85 11.17 9.33
CA ARG A 88 13.19 10.94 7.92
C ARG A 88 12.65 12.11 7.09
N VAL A 89 13.49 12.74 6.28
CA VAL A 89 13.13 13.86 5.42
C VAL A 89 13.66 13.63 4.00
N LEU A 90 12.97 14.20 3.01
CA LEU A 90 13.44 14.21 1.62
C LEU A 90 14.73 15.03 1.52
N VAL A 91 15.68 14.56 0.70
CA VAL A 91 16.91 15.31 0.40
C VAL A 91 16.62 16.52 -0.48
N ALA A 92 15.77 16.34 -1.50
CA ALA A 92 15.28 17.38 -2.38
C ALA A 92 13.75 17.51 -2.20
N PRO A 93 13.28 18.37 -1.29
CA PRO A 93 11.85 18.53 -1.01
C PRO A 93 11.09 19.22 -2.15
N GLU A 94 11.81 19.85 -3.09
CA GLU A 94 11.21 20.56 -4.23
C GLU A 94 10.59 19.61 -5.26
N THR A 95 11.14 18.40 -5.38
CA THR A 95 10.52 17.35 -6.18
C THR A 95 9.22 16.96 -5.49
N LYS A 96 8.08 17.11 -6.15
CA LYS A 96 6.77 16.77 -5.58
C LYS A 96 6.33 15.38 -6.05
N PRO A 97 5.58 14.65 -5.22
CA PRO A 97 4.89 13.44 -5.70
C PRO A 97 3.85 13.82 -6.77
N LEU A 98 3.58 12.89 -7.67
CA LEU A 98 2.53 13.00 -8.68
C LEU A 98 1.30 12.21 -8.21
N THR A 99 0.11 12.60 -8.64
CA THR A 99 -1.06 11.75 -8.41
C THR A 99 -1.06 10.57 -9.37
N VAL A 100 -1.75 9.49 -9.02
CA VAL A 100 -1.97 8.35 -9.93
C VAL A 100 -2.73 8.80 -11.18
N GLU A 101 -3.64 9.77 -11.05
CA GLU A 101 -4.35 10.38 -12.18
C GLU A 101 -3.39 11.11 -13.12
N ASP A 102 -2.47 11.93 -12.59
CA ASP A 102 -1.44 12.60 -13.40
C ASP A 102 -0.57 11.58 -14.12
N LEU A 103 -0.17 10.51 -13.43
CA LEU A 103 0.60 9.43 -14.05
C LEU A 103 -0.18 8.77 -15.19
N ALA A 104 -1.45 8.43 -14.98
CA ALA A 104 -2.29 7.81 -16.00
C ALA A 104 -2.45 8.69 -17.24
N ARG A 105 -2.70 10.00 -17.07
CA ARG A 105 -2.82 10.96 -18.19
C ARG A 105 -1.52 11.13 -18.98
N ASN A 106 -0.36 10.99 -18.33
CA ASN A 106 0.95 11.11 -18.98
C ASN A 106 1.46 9.78 -19.57
N THR A 107 0.71 8.68 -19.42
CA THR A 107 1.08 7.38 -19.99
C THR A 107 0.59 7.30 -21.43
N ASN A 108 1.51 7.13 -22.38
CA ASN A 108 1.19 7.04 -23.81
C ASN A 108 0.20 5.89 -24.10
N ASP A 109 -0.82 6.16 -24.92
CA ASP A 109 -1.85 5.21 -25.38
C ASP A 109 -1.28 3.92 -25.98
N TYR A 110 -0.07 3.94 -26.53
CA TYR A 110 0.63 2.75 -27.00
C TYR A 110 0.81 1.68 -25.90
N PHE A 111 0.95 2.10 -24.64
CA PHE A 111 1.08 1.19 -23.50
C PHE A 111 -0.28 0.72 -22.97
N TRP A 112 -1.39 1.27 -23.48
CA TRP A 112 -2.74 0.90 -23.10
C TRP A 112 -3.33 -0.10 -24.09
N TYR A 113 -3.39 -1.36 -23.68
CA TYR A 113 -4.08 -2.39 -24.45
C TYR A 113 -5.57 -2.40 -24.11
N ARG A 114 -6.40 -1.87 -25.01
CA ARG A 114 -7.87 -1.96 -24.92
C ARG A 114 -8.35 -3.14 -25.76
N ARG A 115 -8.83 -4.21 -25.12
CA ARG A 115 -9.56 -5.27 -25.85
C ARG A 115 -10.89 -4.71 -26.36
N LYS A 116 -11.20 -5.00 -27.63
CA LYS A 116 -12.54 -4.80 -28.20
C LYS A 116 -13.47 -5.90 -27.73
#